data_AF-A0A524BJH2-F1
#
_entry.id   AF-A0A524BJH2-F1
#
_cell.length_a   1.000
_cell.length_b   1.000
_cell.length_c   1.000
_cell.angle_alpha   90.00
_cell.angle_beta   90.00
_cell.angle_gamma   90.00
#
_symmetry.space_group_name_H-M   'P 1'
#
loop_
_entity.id
_entity.type
_entity.pdbx_description
1 polymer ?
#
loop_
_entity_poly.entity_id
_entity_poly.type
_entity_poly.pdbx_seq_one_letter_code
_entity_poly.pdbx_strand_id
1 'polypeptide(L)'
;VKAPEQFDVIVTTNMNGDILSDLTSALVGGLGFAPSANLGTEVAIFEAVHGSAPKYAGKDVANPTAVILSAVMMLRHLQQFDAANTLEQAVYRTLEDGIHTQDVKVGTPVGTAAYVDAIEARMGQQSSLASRPYRALQLPQIAREDARSNPGSRIKVGVDVFIESTESPERIAEKLKAAIQGTPYSLKMVSNRGTVVWPVTGGQTGCIDHFRCRFVISDSAAWNPESVLDLLQRIGKDFRWMHVEKLEEVNGEPGFTRAQGEN
;
A
#
# COMPACT_ATOMS: atom_id res chain seq x y z
N VAL A 1 18.49 -2.03 6.73
CA VAL A 1 19.08 -2.89 7.79
C VAL A 1 20.60 -2.82 7.84
N LYS A 2 21.35 -3.15 6.77
CA LYS A 2 22.84 -3.22 6.83
C LYS A 2 23.53 -1.90 7.21
N ALA A 3 23.03 -0.77 6.73
CA ALA A 3 23.57 0.57 7.01
C ALA A 3 22.42 1.59 6.97
N PRO A 4 21.54 1.65 7.98
CA PRO A 4 20.39 2.57 7.98
C PRO A 4 20.78 4.05 7.97
N GLU A 5 21.97 4.40 8.47
CA GLU A 5 22.51 5.75 8.56
C GLU A 5 22.78 6.41 7.20
N GLN A 6 22.74 5.64 6.10
CA GLN A 6 22.88 6.20 4.74
C GLN A 6 21.62 6.95 4.27
N PHE A 7 20.49 6.80 4.97
CA PHE A 7 19.21 7.36 4.57
C PHE A 7 18.85 8.57 5.43
N ASP A 8 18.21 9.57 4.80
CA ASP A 8 17.59 10.71 5.49
C ASP A 8 16.06 10.70 5.24
N VAL A 9 15.64 10.73 3.97
CA VAL A 9 14.23 10.65 3.57
C VAL A 9 14.02 9.51 2.57
N ILE A 10 12.95 8.72 2.78
CA ILE A 10 12.51 7.65 1.86
C ILE A 10 11.06 7.93 1.46
N VAL A 11 10.79 7.95 0.15
CA VAL A 11 9.43 8.04 -0.40
C VAL A 11 9.15 6.76 -1.17
N THR A 12 8.00 6.13 -0.90
CA THR A 12 7.59 4.86 -1.51
C THR A 12 6.07 4.74 -1.55
N THR A 13 5.56 3.68 -2.16
CA THR A 13 4.12 3.37 -2.23
C THR A 13 3.59 2.86 -0.89
N ASN A 14 2.26 2.92 -0.68
CA ASN A 14 1.59 2.61 0.58
C ASN A 14 2.08 1.30 1.25
N MET A 15 1.91 0.15 0.59
CA MET A 15 2.31 -1.15 1.15
C MET A 15 3.82 -1.25 1.43
N ASN A 16 4.66 -0.69 0.57
CA ASN A 16 6.10 -0.69 0.79
C ASN A 16 6.47 0.24 1.95
N GLY A 17 5.74 1.33 2.12
CA GLY A 17 5.89 2.28 3.23
C GLY A 17 5.61 1.62 4.56
N ASP A 18 4.46 0.95 4.66
CA ASP A 18 4.03 0.16 5.83
C ASP A 18 5.12 -0.82 6.29
N ILE A 19 5.61 -1.65 5.36
CA ILE A 19 6.67 -2.64 5.64
C ILE A 19 7.98 -1.96 6.08
N LEU A 20 8.40 -0.91 5.36
CA LEU A 20 9.67 -0.25 5.64
C LEU A 20 9.64 0.56 6.93
N SER A 21 8.53 1.22 7.28
CA SER A 21 8.40 1.97 8.53
C SER A 21 8.40 1.05 9.75
N ASP A 22 7.75 -0.11 9.66
CA ASP A 22 7.80 -1.11 10.73
C ASP A 22 9.21 -1.67 10.90
N LEU A 23 9.88 -1.99 9.78
CA LEU A 23 11.26 -2.44 9.78
C LEU A 23 12.20 -1.43 10.45
N THR A 24 12.06 -0.13 10.16
CA THR A 24 12.94 0.90 10.74
C THR A 24 12.62 1.17 12.20
N SER A 25 11.36 1.05 12.64
CA SER A 25 11.00 1.19 14.06
C SER A 25 11.79 0.21 14.94
N ALA A 26 11.97 -1.03 14.48
CA ALA A 26 12.72 -2.06 15.19
C ALA A 26 14.20 -1.71 15.41
N LEU A 27 14.77 -0.82 14.59
CA LEU A 27 16.17 -0.40 14.71
C LEU A 27 16.39 0.60 15.86
N VAL A 28 15.32 1.22 16.37
CA VAL A 28 15.38 2.31 17.35
C VAL A 28 14.59 2.03 18.63
N GLY A 29 14.24 0.76 18.89
CA GLY A 29 13.53 0.34 20.11
C GLY A 29 12.15 -0.28 19.85
N GLY A 30 11.68 -0.27 18.60
CA GLY A 30 10.44 -0.89 18.17
C GLY A 30 9.26 0.08 18.12
N LEU A 31 8.09 -0.49 17.83
CA LEU A 31 6.84 0.22 17.56
C LEU A 31 6.37 1.15 18.70
N GLY A 32 6.77 0.89 19.95
CA GLY A 32 6.47 1.76 21.10
C GLY A 32 7.07 3.17 21.02
N PHE A 33 8.03 3.37 20.10
CA PHE A 33 8.76 4.62 19.91
C PHE A 33 8.55 5.25 18.52
N ALA A 34 7.64 4.71 17.71
CA ALA A 34 7.40 5.16 16.33
C ALA A 34 6.16 6.06 16.24
N PRO A 35 6.29 7.40 16.31
CA PRO A 35 5.19 8.32 16.04
C PRO A 35 4.93 8.46 14.54
N SER A 36 3.75 8.94 14.17
CA SER A 36 3.42 9.25 12.78
C SER A 36 2.47 10.45 12.63
N ALA A 37 2.39 10.94 11.39
CA ALA A 37 1.43 11.97 10.99
C ALA A 37 0.91 11.68 9.58
N ASN A 38 -0.41 11.69 9.44
CA ASN A 38 -1.12 11.70 8.18
C ASN A 38 -1.46 13.16 7.85
N LEU A 39 -0.88 13.69 6.78
CA LEU A 39 -0.98 15.10 6.43
C LEU A 39 -1.69 15.27 5.09
N GLY A 40 -2.83 15.96 5.11
CA GLY A 40 -3.51 16.48 3.93
C GLY A 40 -3.57 18.01 3.96
N THR A 41 -4.04 18.61 2.87
CA THR A 41 -4.20 20.07 2.78
C THR A 41 -5.32 20.63 3.67
N GLU A 42 -6.32 19.81 3.99
CA GLU A 42 -7.49 20.21 4.78
C GLU A 42 -7.51 19.60 6.19
N VAL A 43 -6.88 18.44 6.36
CA VAL A 43 -6.94 17.65 7.60
C VAL A 43 -5.55 17.08 7.90
N ALA A 44 -5.19 17.08 9.18
CA ALA A 44 -4.03 16.37 9.71
C ALA A 44 -4.47 15.42 10.83
N ILE A 45 -3.93 14.20 10.84
CA ILE A 45 -4.18 13.18 11.87
C ILE A 45 -2.83 12.72 12.41
N PHE A 46 -2.67 12.74 13.73
CA PHE A 46 -1.45 12.34 14.42
C PHE A 46 -1.71 11.09 15.24
N GLU A 47 -0.96 10.02 14.98
CA GLU A 47 -1.18 8.72 15.60
C GLU A 47 0.13 7.93 15.68
N ALA A 48 0.20 6.98 16.61
CA ALA A 48 1.32 6.04 16.64
C ALA A 48 1.28 5.10 15.42
N VAL A 49 2.44 4.62 14.98
CA VAL A 49 2.51 3.58 13.92
C VAL A 49 1.88 2.26 14.42
N HIS A 50 1.95 1.99 15.72
CA HIS A 50 1.50 0.73 16.28
C HIS A 50 -0.03 0.58 16.31
N GLY A 51 -0.52 -0.65 16.18
CA GLY A 51 -1.94 -0.98 16.31
C GLY A 51 -2.44 -1.07 17.77
N SER A 52 -3.60 -1.70 17.96
CA SER A 52 -4.31 -1.80 19.24
C SER A 52 -3.67 -2.70 20.30
N ALA A 53 -2.73 -3.57 19.89
CA ALA A 53 -2.04 -4.55 20.74
C ALA A 53 -2.94 -5.21 21.82
N PRO A 54 -3.99 -5.98 21.43
CA PRO A 54 -5.07 -6.42 22.35
C PRO A 54 -4.59 -7.18 23.59
N LYS A 55 -3.47 -7.91 23.48
CA LYS A 55 -2.85 -8.63 24.60
C LYS A 55 -2.40 -7.73 25.76
N TYR A 56 -2.21 -6.43 25.53
CA TYR A 56 -1.79 -5.45 26.55
C TYR A 56 -2.92 -4.51 26.99
N ALA A 57 -4.08 -4.57 26.33
CA ALA A 57 -5.21 -3.71 26.66
C ALA A 57 -5.66 -3.90 28.11
N GLY A 58 -5.83 -2.79 28.84
CA GLY A 58 -6.28 -2.79 30.24
C GLY A 58 -5.28 -3.31 31.27
N LYS A 59 -4.01 -3.50 30.90
CA LYS A 59 -3.00 -4.12 31.79
C LYS A 59 -1.98 -3.15 32.38
N ASP A 60 -2.06 -1.86 32.07
CA ASP A 60 -1.09 -0.84 32.54
C ASP A 60 0.39 -1.17 32.19
N VAL A 61 0.63 -1.71 31.00
CA VAL A 61 1.98 -2.12 30.55
C VAL A 61 2.33 -1.65 29.14
N ALA A 62 1.47 -0.87 28.49
CA ALA A 62 1.75 -0.33 27.16
C ALA A 62 2.72 0.85 27.26
N ASN A 63 3.62 0.98 26.27
CA ASN A 63 4.47 2.15 26.12
C ASN A 63 3.67 3.26 25.41
N PRO A 64 3.36 4.40 26.07
CA PRO A 64 2.61 5.47 25.44
C PRO A 64 3.50 6.42 24.60
N THR A 65 4.81 6.19 24.53
CA THR A 65 5.78 7.12 23.92
C THR A 65 5.44 7.45 22.47
N ALA A 66 5.09 6.48 21.63
CA ALA A 66 4.74 6.73 20.23
C ALA A 66 3.55 7.68 20.08
N VAL A 67 2.51 7.53 20.91
CA VAL A 67 1.33 8.42 20.88
C VAL A 67 1.69 9.82 21.41
N ILE A 68 2.47 9.90 22.49
CA ILE A 68 2.94 11.18 23.05
C ILE A 68 3.80 11.93 22.02
N LEU A 69 4.73 11.25 21.34
CA LEU A 69 5.55 11.85 20.29
C LEU A 69 4.74 12.22 19.05
N SER A 70 3.64 11.54 18.78
CA SER A 70 2.67 11.96 17.74
C SER A 70 1.95 13.25 18.15
N ALA A 71 1.63 13.42 19.43
CA ALA A 71 1.14 14.69 19.96
C ALA A 71 2.20 15.81 19.89
N VAL A 72 3.49 15.51 20.06
CA VAL A 72 4.58 16.46 19.79
C VAL A 72 4.56 16.92 18.33
N MET A 73 4.40 16.00 17.37
CA MET A 73 4.24 16.34 15.95
C MET A 73 3.01 17.22 15.72
N MET A 74 1.89 16.92 16.39
CA MET A 74 0.67 17.74 16.35
C MET A 74 0.89 19.15 16.88
N LEU A 75 1.54 19.31 18.04
CA LEU A 75 1.84 20.62 18.62
C LEU A 75 2.70 21.46 17.67
N ARG A 76 3.68 20.85 17.00
CA ARG A 76 4.49 21.52 15.96
C ARG A 76 3.65 21.94 14.75
N HIS A 77 2.71 21.10 14.32
CA HIS A 77 1.77 21.44 13.25
C HIS A 77 0.86 22.62 13.64
N LEU A 78 0.44 22.69 14.90
CA LEU A 78 -0.31 23.82 15.49
C LEU A 78 0.54 25.05 15.82
N GLN A 79 1.83 25.05 15.44
CA GLN A 79 2.81 26.10 15.72
C GLN A 79 3.04 26.36 17.23
N GLN A 80 2.72 25.39 18.08
CA GLN A 80 2.99 25.39 19.52
C GLN A 80 4.38 24.82 19.82
N PHE A 81 5.41 25.47 19.27
CA PHE A 81 6.79 24.95 19.30
C PHE A 81 7.37 24.81 20.70
N ASP A 82 7.10 25.77 21.60
CA ASP A 82 7.60 25.73 22.98
C ASP A 82 6.98 24.57 23.77
N ALA A 83 5.66 24.35 23.61
CA ALA A 83 4.96 23.23 24.23
C ALA A 83 5.46 21.89 23.68
N ALA A 84 5.65 21.79 22.36
CA ALA A 84 6.21 20.60 21.73
C ALA A 84 7.61 20.28 22.26
N ASN A 85 8.49 21.29 22.35
CA ASN A 85 9.84 21.13 22.87
C ASN A 85 9.84 20.72 24.35
N THR A 86 8.99 21.33 25.16
CA THR A 86 8.86 20.99 26.59
C THR A 86 8.45 19.53 26.77
N LEU A 87 7.46 19.06 26.01
CA LEU A 87 6.99 17.67 26.10
C LEU A 87 8.03 16.67 25.58
N GLU A 88 8.67 16.96 24.44
CA GLU A 88 9.71 16.10 23.86
C GLU A 88 10.92 15.96 24.81
N GLN A 89 11.37 17.07 25.40
CA GLN A 89 12.47 17.07 26.36
C GLN A 89 12.12 16.32 27.65
N ALA A 90 10.87 16.41 28.13
CA ALA A 90 10.41 15.63 29.28
C ALA A 90 10.40 14.11 29.01
N VAL A 91 9.99 13.69 27.80
CA VAL A 91 10.07 12.28 27.36
C VAL A 91 11.53 11.81 27.32
N TYR A 92 12.41 12.57 26.68
CA TYR A 92 13.83 12.21 26.59
C TYR A 92 14.49 12.17 27.96
N ARG A 93 14.19 13.14 28.82
CA ARG A 93 14.72 13.17 30.19
C ARG A 93 14.26 11.96 31.01
N THR A 94 13.01 11.53 30.84
CA THR A 94 12.49 10.32 31.50
C THR A 94 13.29 9.08 31.13
N LEU A 95 13.57 8.92 29.83
CA LEU A 95 14.35 7.81 29.31
C LEU A 95 15.82 7.88 29.75
N GLU A 96 16.42 9.06 29.79
CA GLU A 96 17.80 9.27 30.27
C GLU A 96 17.97 8.94 31.76
N ASP A 97 16.97 9.25 32.58
CA ASP A 97 16.96 8.86 33.99
C ASP A 97 16.70 7.35 34.18
N GLY A 98 16.58 6.58 33.09
CA GLY A 98 16.41 5.13 33.10
C GLY A 98 15.00 4.66 33.42
N ILE A 99 14.00 5.53 33.37
CA ILE A 99 12.59 5.15 33.57
C ILE A 99 12.02 4.75 32.21
N HIS A 100 11.49 3.54 32.11
CA HIS A 100 10.98 3.00 30.85
C HIS A 100 9.91 1.92 31.09
N THR A 101 9.16 1.58 30.04
CA THR A 101 8.16 0.51 30.02
C THR A 101 8.77 -0.84 29.62
N GLN A 102 7.96 -1.91 29.70
CA GLN A 102 8.39 -3.32 29.55
C GLN A 102 8.96 -3.71 28.17
N ASP A 103 8.71 -2.91 27.13
CA ASP A 103 9.22 -3.11 25.78
C ASP A 103 10.71 -2.78 25.66
N VAL A 104 11.23 -1.92 26.55
CA VAL A 104 12.66 -1.71 26.75
C VAL A 104 13.21 -2.82 27.66
N LYS A 105 14.08 -3.69 27.13
CA LYS A 105 14.60 -4.88 27.81
C LYS A 105 15.87 -4.63 28.63
N VAL A 106 15.86 -3.57 29.42
CA VAL A 106 16.93 -3.19 30.35
C VAL A 106 16.27 -2.96 31.71
N GLY A 107 16.98 -3.16 32.83
CA GLY A 107 16.48 -2.73 34.15
C GLY A 107 15.10 -3.27 34.57
N THR A 108 14.42 -2.51 35.44
CA THR A 108 13.07 -2.82 35.93
C THR A 108 12.07 -1.85 35.30
N PRO A 109 11.12 -2.31 34.49
CA PRO A 109 10.15 -1.43 33.85
C PRO A 109 9.09 -0.94 34.82
N VAL A 110 8.52 0.23 34.52
CA VAL A 110 7.32 0.77 35.17
C VAL A 110 6.06 0.51 34.33
N GLY A 111 4.88 0.64 34.96
CA GLY A 111 3.60 0.59 34.27
C GLY A 111 3.32 1.85 33.45
N THR A 112 2.26 1.83 32.63
CA THR A 112 1.88 2.96 31.75
C THR A 112 1.62 4.23 32.56
N ALA A 113 0.81 4.16 33.62
CA ALA A 113 0.47 5.31 34.46
C ALA A 113 1.72 5.90 35.13
N ALA A 114 2.54 5.06 35.77
CA ALA A 114 3.78 5.50 36.41
C ALA A 114 4.80 6.11 35.41
N TYR A 115 4.81 5.62 34.16
CA TYR A 115 5.63 6.21 33.10
C TYR A 115 5.15 7.62 32.73
N VAL A 116 3.83 7.83 32.62
CA VAL A 116 3.25 9.15 32.36
C VAL A 116 3.51 10.11 33.52
N ASP A 117 3.29 9.68 34.77
CA ASP A 117 3.61 10.49 35.97
C ASP A 117 5.08 10.93 35.98
N ALA A 118 5.97 10.03 35.57
CA ALA A 118 7.40 10.32 35.46
C ALA A 118 7.71 11.37 34.38
N ILE A 119 7.01 11.35 33.24
CA ILE A 119 7.13 12.38 32.20
C ILE A 119 6.62 13.71 32.71
N GLU A 120 5.45 13.74 33.37
CA GLU A 120 4.86 14.96 33.91
C GLU A 120 5.78 15.64 34.94
N ALA A 121 6.42 14.85 35.82
CA ALA A 121 7.39 15.36 36.79
C ALA A 121 8.65 15.99 36.17
N ARG A 122 8.89 15.76 34.87
CA ARG A 122 10.04 16.27 34.11
C ARG A 122 9.69 17.39 33.14
N MET A 123 8.44 17.85 33.14
CA MET A 123 8.06 19.02 32.36
C MET A 123 8.92 20.23 32.74
N GLY A 124 9.52 20.89 31.73
CA GLY A 124 10.43 22.02 31.90
C GLY A 124 11.89 21.65 32.15
N GLN A 125 12.21 20.36 32.33
CA GLN A 125 13.60 19.90 32.38
C GLN A 125 14.17 19.73 30.96
N GLN A 126 15.51 19.74 30.86
CA GLN A 126 16.22 19.51 29.61
C GLN A 126 16.94 18.16 29.65
N SER A 127 16.87 17.47 28.53
CA SER A 127 17.59 16.23 28.26
C SER A 127 19.00 16.55 27.72
N SER A 128 19.94 15.60 27.82
CA SER A 128 21.21 15.71 27.10
C SER A 128 21.06 15.48 25.59
N LEU A 129 19.96 14.85 25.16
CA LEU A 129 19.55 14.75 23.77
C LEU A 129 18.94 16.07 23.29
N ALA A 130 19.67 16.76 22.42
CA ALA A 130 19.21 17.98 21.80
C ALA A 130 17.93 17.75 20.97
N SER A 131 16.93 18.60 21.17
CA SER A 131 15.84 18.71 20.20
C SER A 131 16.40 19.19 18.85
N ARG A 132 15.83 18.67 17.77
CA ARG A 132 16.22 19.07 16.41
C ARG A 132 15.62 20.45 16.09
N PRO A 133 16.20 21.22 15.16
CA PRO A 133 15.55 22.43 14.69
C PRO A 133 14.30 22.07 13.87
N TYR A 134 13.14 22.62 14.24
CA TYR A 134 11.88 22.45 13.51
C TYR A 134 11.44 23.78 12.91
N ARG A 135 10.81 23.70 11.74
CA ARG A 135 10.13 24.82 11.08
C ARG A 135 8.72 24.41 10.73
N ALA A 136 7.82 25.39 10.63
CA ALA A 136 6.47 25.17 10.13
C ALA A 136 6.53 24.48 8.75
N LEU A 137 5.78 23.38 8.60
CA LEU A 137 5.67 22.68 7.34
C LEU A 137 4.71 23.44 6.43
N GLN A 138 5.18 23.83 5.25
CA GLN A 138 4.32 24.37 4.19
C GLN A 138 4.00 23.23 3.22
N LEU A 139 2.75 22.78 3.24
CA LEU A 139 2.28 21.82 2.25
C LEU A 139 2.16 22.52 0.89
N PRO A 140 2.57 21.86 -0.21
CA PRO A 140 2.38 22.42 -1.53
C PRO A 140 0.89 22.61 -1.80
N GLN A 141 0.52 23.78 -2.33
CA GLN A 141 -0.81 23.97 -2.89
C GLN A 141 -0.85 23.29 -4.25
N ILE A 142 -1.59 22.19 -4.33
CA ILE A 142 -1.78 21.46 -5.59
C ILE A 142 -3.06 22.01 -6.21
N ALA A 143 -2.94 22.73 -7.34
CA ALA A 143 -4.12 23.14 -8.08
C ALA A 143 -4.75 21.90 -8.74
N ARG A 144 -6.08 21.91 -8.89
CA ARG A 144 -6.79 20.84 -9.63
C ARG A 144 -6.26 20.69 -11.06
N GLU A 145 -5.69 21.75 -11.61
CA GLU A 145 -5.10 21.80 -12.94
C GLU A 145 -3.76 21.06 -13.01
N ASP A 146 -2.96 21.08 -11.94
CA ASP A 146 -1.69 20.35 -11.85
C ASP A 146 -1.89 18.82 -11.86
N ALA A 147 -3.06 18.36 -11.40
CA ALA A 147 -3.44 16.96 -11.39
C ALA A 147 -4.00 16.46 -12.75
N ARG A 148 -4.24 17.35 -13.72
CA ARG A 148 -4.76 16.96 -15.03
C ARG A 148 -3.62 16.49 -15.93
N SER A 149 -3.54 15.18 -16.16
CA SER A 149 -2.79 14.65 -17.29
C SER A 149 -3.59 14.83 -18.58
N ASN A 150 -2.92 15.17 -19.68
CA ASN A 150 -3.52 15.03 -21.01
C ASN A 150 -3.65 13.52 -21.28
N PRO A 151 -4.87 12.97 -21.41
CA PRO A 151 -5.06 11.52 -21.53
C PRO A 151 -4.47 10.92 -22.81
N GLY A 152 -4.00 11.76 -23.75
CA GLY A 152 -3.40 11.31 -24.99
C GLY A 152 -4.42 10.70 -25.95
N SER A 153 -3.95 10.07 -27.02
CA SER A 153 -4.81 9.21 -27.84
C SER A 153 -5.07 7.90 -27.10
N ARG A 154 -6.31 7.38 -27.20
CA ARG A 154 -6.69 6.10 -26.62
C ARG A 154 -7.43 5.26 -27.64
N ILE A 155 -6.99 4.03 -27.81
CA ILE A 155 -7.60 3.08 -28.74
C ILE A 155 -7.89 1.80 -27.97
N LYS A 156 -9.13 1.31 -28.07
CA LYS A 156 -9.50 0.02 -27.48
C LYS A 156 -9.04 -1.10 -28.40
N VAL A 157 -8.30 -2.04 -27.84
CA VAL A 157 -7.65 -3.12 -28.60
C VAL A 157 -8.08 -4.51 -28.15
N GLY A 158 -8.86 -4.62 -27.07
CA GLY A 158 -9.30 -5.91 -26.57
C GLY A 158 -9.98 -5.86 -25.21
N VAL A 159 -10.14 -7.05 -24.62
CA VAL A 159 -10.73 -7.30 -23.31
C VAL A 159 -10.07 -8.53 -22.69
N ASP A 160 -9.65 -8.43 -21.43
CA ASP A 160 -9.37 -9.58 -20.59
C ASP A 160 -10.66 -9.98 -19.85
N VAL A 161 -11.06 -11.25 -19.97
CA VAL A 161 -12.20 -11.82 -19.25
C VAL A 161 -11.68 -12.88 -18.30
N PHE A 162 -12.04 -12.76 -17.02
CA PHE A 162 -11.69 -13.71 -15.98
C PHE A 162 -12.83 -14.69 -15.76
N ILE A 163 -12.49 -15.98 -15.77
CA ILE A 163 -13.43 -17.09 -15.67
C ILE A 163 -13.05 -18.05 -14.53
N GLU A 164 -14.06 -18.77 -14.04
CA GLU A 164 -13.93 -19.87 -13.10
C GLU A 164 -14.17 -21.21 -13.82
N SER A 165 -13.21 -22.13 -13.77
CA SER A 165 -13.34 -23.47 -14.38
C SER A 165 -12.30 -24.44 -13.80
N THR A 166 -12.64 -25.72 -13.69
CA THR A 166 -11.70 -26.80 -13.34
C THR A 166 -11.18 -27.55 -14.57
N GLU A 167 -11.52 -27.10 -15.77
CA GLU A 167 -11.08 -27.74 -17.02
C GLU A 167 -9.61 -27.45 -17.33
N SER A 168 -9.00 -28.24 -18.22
CA SER A 168 -7.62 -27.99 -18.63
C SER A 168 -7.51 -26.71 -19.47
N PRO A 169 -6.36 -26.02 -19.47
CA PRO A 169 -6.13 -24.83 -20.29
C PRO A 169 -6.46 -25.01 -21.78
N GLU A 170 -6.14 -26.17 -22.34
CA GLU A 170 -6.43 -26.50 -23.75
C GLU A 170 -7.93 -26.59 -23.99
N ARG A 171 -8.66 -27.23 -23.08
CA ARG A 171 -10.11 -27.39 -23.20
C ARG A 171 -10.83 -26.05 -23.02
N ILE A 172 -10.36 -25.23 -22.09
CA ILE A 172 -10.83 -23.85 -21.91
C ILE A 172 -10.64 -23.07 -23.22
N ALA A 173 -9.43 -23.07 -23.78
CA ALA A 173 -9.15 -22.33 -24.99
C ALA A 173 -9.96 -22.82 -26.20
N GLU A 174 -10.17 -24.14 -26.33
CA GLU A 174 -11.01 -24.74 -27.36
C GLU A 174 -12.46 -24.21 -27.27
N LYS A 175 -13.08 -24.29 -26.09
CA LYS A 175 -14.44 -23.80 -25.86
C LYS A 175 -14.57 -22.30 -26.10
N LEU A 176 -13.61 -21.51 -25.61
CA LEU A 176 -13.61 -20.06 -25.82
C LEU A 176 -13.49 -19.71 -27.30
N LYS A 177 -12.60 -20.36 -28.04
CA LYS A 177 -12.48 -20.17 -29.50
C LYS A 177 -13.78 -20.50 -30.23
N ALA A 178 -14.48 -21.56 -29.81
CA ALA A 178 -15.78 -21.92 -30.38
C ALA A 178 -16.85 -20.87 -30.05
N ALA A 179 -16.91 -20.42 -28.79
CA ALA A 179 -17.90 -19.45 -28.31
C ALA A 179 -17.81 -18.10 -29.04
N ILE A 180 -16.60 -17.64 -29.37
CA ILE A 180 -16.37 -16.32 -29.98
C ILE A 180 -16.40 -16.32 -31.51
N GLN A 181 -16.74 -17.44 -32.17
CA GLN A 181 -16.83 -17.48 -33.62
C GLN A 181 -17.83 -16.43 -34.14
N GLY A 182 -17.41 -15.69 -35.17
CA GLY A 182 -18.20 -14.61 -35.78
C GLY A 182 -18.21 -13.29 -35.00
N THR A 183 -17.55 -13.22 -33.84
CA THR A 183 -17.30 -11.95 -33.15
C THR A 183 -16.03 -11.28 -33.74
N PRO A 184 -15.82 -9.96 -33.52
CA PRO A 184 -14.57 -9.30 -33.93
C PRO A 184 -13.36 -9.68 -33.05
N TYR A 185 -13.54 -10.54 -32.05
CA TYR A 185 -12.49 -10.92 -31.10
C TYR A 185 -11.77 -12.20 -31.51
N SER A 186 -10.49 -12.25 -31.18
CA SER A 186 -9.67 -13.46 -31.22
C SER A 186 -9.07 -13.73 -29.84
N LEU A 187 -9.05 -15.00 -29.42
CA LEU A 187 -8.39 -15.40 -28.18
C LEU A 187 -6.87 -15.41 -28.40
N LYS A 188 -6.17 -14.47 -27.75
CA LYS A 188 -4.71 -14.35 -27.82
C LYS A 188 -4.01 -15.33 -26.87
N MET A 189 -4.46 -15.40 -25.62
CA MET A 189 -3.88 -16.29 -24.61
C MET A 189 -4.88 -16.61 -23.49
N VAL A 190 -4.59 -17.67 -22.74
CA VAL A 190 -5.16 -17.95 -21.42
C VAL A 190 -4.01 -18.03 -20.42
N SER A 191 -4.22 -17.46 -19.25
CA SER A 191 -3.22 -17.43 -18.18
C SER A 191 -3.84 -17.77 -16.83
N ASN A 192 -3.04 -18.36 -15.96
CA ASN A 192 -3.41 -18.73 -14.60
C ASN A 192 -2.39 -18.11 -13.64
N ARG A 193 -2.87 -17.33 -12.66
CA ARG A 193 -2.01 -16.58 -11.70
C ARG A 193 -0.90 -15.74 -12.35
N GLY A 194 -1.16 -15.19 -13.55
CA GLY A 194 -0.22 -14.34 -14.26
C GLY A 194 0.64 -15.06 -15.31
N THR A 195 0.69 -16.40 -15.31
CA THR A 195 1.50 -17.20 -16.23
C THR A 195 0.68 -17.70 -17.41
N VAL A 196 1.21 -17.61 -18.62
CA VAL A 196 0.57 -18.20 -19.82
C VAL A 196 0.48 -19.71 -19.66
N VAL A 197 -0.73 -20.24 -19.80
CA VAL A 197 -1.01 -21.68 -19.79
C VAL A 197 -1.59 -22.16 -21.12
N TRP A 198 -2.03 -21.23 -21.97
CA TRP A 198 -2.38 -21.50 -23.36
C TRP A 198 -2.05 -20.28 -24.25
N PRO A 199 -1.39 -20.46 -25.40
CA PRO A 199 -0.78 -21.71 -25.87
C PRO A 199 0.34 -22.17 -24.91
N VAL A 200 0.67 -23.47 -24.92
CA VAL A 200 1.73 -24.00 -24.05
C VAL A 200 3.07 -23.42 -24.48
N THR A 201 3.69 -22.60 -23.64
CA THR A 201 4.98 -21.93 -23.92
C THR A 201 6.17 -22.56 -23.16
N GLY A 202 5.95 -23.65 -22.42
CA GLY A 202 7.01 -24.33 -21.67
C GLY A 202 6.48 -25.22 -20.55
N GLY A 203 6.98 -25.00 -19.33
CA GLY A 203 6.76 -25.86 -18.16
C GLY A 203 5.29 -26.08 -17.77
N GLN A 204 5.03 -27.17 -17.03
CA GLN A 204 3.70 -27.51 -16.53
C GLN A 204 3.37 -26.67 -15.30
N THR A 205 2.64 -25.57 -15.51
CA THR A 205 2.16 -24.71 -14.41
C THR A 205 0.95 -25.35 -13.74
N GLY A 206 1.03 -25.62 -12.43
CA GLY A 206 -0.13 -26.00 -11.64
C GLY A 206 -1.20 -24.90 -11.67
N CYS A 207 -2.39 -25.24 -12.14
CA CYS A 207 -3.50 -24.29 -12.30
C CYS A 207 -4.43 -24.32 -11.08
N ILE A 208 -4.90 -23.14 -10.68
CA ILE A 208 -6.12 -22.99 -9.88
C ILE A 208 -7.33 -22.86 -10.82
N ASP A 209 -8.54 -22.81 -10.27
CA ASP A 209 -9.79 -22.68 -11.02
C ASP A 209 -10.06 -21.29 -11.60
N HIS A 210 -9.16 -20.31 -11.40
CA HIS A 210 -9.31 -18.94 -11.87
C HIS A 210 -8.36 -18.61 -13.03
N PHE A 211 -8.93 -18.27 -14.19
CA PHE A 211 -8.18 -18.00 -15.42
C PHE A 211 -8.49 -16.61 -15.96
N ARG A 212 -7.46 -15.97 -16.51
CA ARG A 212 -7.59 -14.76 -17.33
C ARG A 212 -7.44 -15.13 -18.80
N CYS A 213 -8.46 -14.80 -19.58
CA CYS A 213 -8.52 -15.04 -21.02
C CYS A 213 -8.45 -13.72 -21.76
N ARG A 214 -7.40 -13.55 -22.58
CA ARG A 214 -7.17 -12.30 -23.32
C ARG A 214 -7.74 -12.37 -24.71
N PHE A 215 -8.69 -11.49 -24.99
CA PHE A 215 -9.30 -11.31 -26.30
C PHE A 215 -8.81 -10.02 -26.93
N VAL A 216 -8.36 -10.09 -28.17
CA VAL A 216 -7.89 -8.93 -28.94
C VAL A 216 -8.71 -8.74 -30.20
N ILE A 217 -8.84 -7.50 -30.65
CA ILE A 217 -9.50 -7.13 -31.90
C ILE A 217 -8.46 -6.63 -32.89
N SER A 218 -8.52 -7.11 -34.13
CA SER A 218 -7.61 -6.70 -35.22
C SER A 218 -7.96 -5.33 -35.80
N ASP A 219 -9.26 -5.00 -35.85
CA ASP A 219 -9.80 -3.70 -36.28
C ASP A 219 -10.45 -2.98 -35.09
N SER A 220 -9.75 -2.00 -34.52
CA SER A 220 -10.24 -1.23 -33.38
C SER A 220 -11.60 -0.54 -33.61
N ALA A 221 -12.00 -0.29 -34.86
CA ALA A 221 -13.32 0.28 -35.18
C ALA A 221 -14.47 -0.68 -34.85
N ALA A 222 -14.21 -1.99 -34.79
CA ALA A 222 -15.19 -3.01 -34.41
C ALA A 222 -15.39 -3.10 -32.89
N TRP A 223 -14.57 -2.41 -32.09
CA TRP A 223 -14.74 -2.37 -30.64
C TRP A 223 -15.88 -1.42 -30.25
N ASN A 224 -16.89 -1.93 -29.54
CA ASN A 224 -17.93 -1.11 -28.91
C ASN A 224 -18.50 -1.82 -27.66
N PRO A 225 -19.25 -1.13 -26.79
CA PRO A 225 -19.85 -1.75 -25.61
C PRO A 225 -20.70 -2.99 -25.94
N GLU A 226 -21.46 -2.97 -27.03
CA GLU A 226 -22.33 -4.06 -27.47
C GLU A 226 -21.52 -5.30 -27.88
N SER A 227 -20.39 -5.12 -28.57
CA SER A 227 -19.49 -6.22 -28.93
C SER A 227 -18.87 -6.87 -27.71
N VAL A 228 -18.53 -6.09 -26.67
CA VAL A 228 -18.05 -6.62 -25.39
C VAL A 228 -19.15 -7.42 -24.68
N LEU A 229 -20.38 -6.92 -24.67
CA LEU A 229 -21.51 -7.63 -24.05
C LEU A 229 -21.84 -8.93 -24.79
N ASP A 230 -21.80 -8.95 -26.13
CA ASP A 230 -21.97 -10.18 -26.93
C ASP A 230 -20.87 -11.21 -26.60
N LEU A 231 -19.61 -10.76 -26.51
CA LEU A 231 -18.49 -11.61 -26.08
C LEU A 231 -18.76 -12.24 -24.70
N LEU A 232 -19.16 -11.43 -23.71
CA LEU A 232 -19.44 -11.91 -22.34
C LEU A 232 -20.65 -12.85 -22.27
N GLN A 233 -21.71 -12.58 -23.04
CA GLN A 233 -22.87 -13.46 -23.13
C GLN A 233 -22.51 -14.82 -23.72
N ARG A 234 -21.63 -14.86 -24.73
CA ARG A 234 -21.16 -16.10 -25.34
C ARG A 234 -20.29 -16.92 -24.40
N ILE A 235 -19.32 -16.28 -23.74
CA ILE A 235 -18.47 -16.93 -22.72
C ILE A 235 -19.34 -17.46 -21.57
N GLY A 236 -20.35 -16.67 -21.15
CA GLY A 236 -21.28 -16.99 -20.06
C GLY A 236 -22.12 -18.26 -20.26
N LYS A 237 -22.16 -18.83 -21.47
CA LYS A 237 -22.85 -20.10 -21.74
C LYS A 237 -22.10 -21.31 -21.19
N ASP A 238 -20.76 -21.26 -21.24
CA ASP A 238 -19.89 -22.37 -20.85
C ASP A 238 -19.11 -22.09 -19.56
N PHE A 239 -18.87 -20.82 -19.25
CA PHE A 239 -18.04 -20.42 -18.12
C PHE A 239 -18.69 -19.34 -17.27
N ARG A 240 -18.58 -19.47 -15.95
CA ARG A 240 -18.84 -18.38 -15.03
C ARG A 240 -17.72 -17.36 -15.17
N TRP A 241 -18.05 -16.14 -15.59
CA TRP A 241 -17.12 -15.01 -15.55
C TRP A 241 -17.44 -14.08 -14.37
N MET A 242 -16.44 -13.40 -13.84
CA MET A 242 -16.60 -12.53 -12.67
C MET A 242 -15.89 -11.17 -12.77
N HIS A 243 -14.88 -11.05 -13.64
CA HIS A 243 -14.07 -9.85 -13.77
C HIS A 243 -13.73 -9.61 -15.24
N VAL A 244 -13.78 -8.35 -15.66
CA VAL A 244 -13.55 -7.91 -17.03
C VAL A 244 -12.67 -6.67 -17.00
N GLU A 245 -11.59 -6.67 -17.78
CA GLU A 245 -10.68 -5.54 -17.96
C GLU A 245 -10.61 -5.15 -19.43
N LYS A 246 -10.75 -3.86 -19.74
CA LYS A 246 -10.60 -3.37 -21.13
C LYS A 246 -9.13 -3.19 -21.43
N LEU A 247 -8.71 -3.61 -22.62
CA LEU A 247 -7.35 -3.38 -23.10
C LEU A 247 -7.34 -2.12 -23.97
N GLU A 248 -6.47 -1.19 -23.61
CA GLU A 248 -6.27 0.06 -24.35
C GLU A 248 -4.81 0.22 -24.75
N GLU A 249 -4.58 0.85 -25.89
CA GLU A 249 -3.33 1.55 -26.17
C GLU A 249 -3.49 3.03 -25.79
N VAL A 250 -2.47 3.59 -25.15
CA VAL A 250 -2.40 5.01 -24.77
C VAL A 250 -1.18 5.60 -25.47
N ASN A 251 -1.40 6.58 -26.35
CA ASN A 251 -0.35 7.17 -27.20
C ASN A 251 0.43 6.14 -28.04
N GLY A 252 -0.25 5.10 -28.52
CA GLY A 252 0.34 4.03 -29.33
C GLY A 252 1.07 2.95 -28.53
N GLU A 253 1.10 3.05 -27.19
CA GLU A 253 1.72 2.06 -26.32
C GLU A 253 0.66 1.25 -25.56
N PRO A 254 0.84 -0.07 -25.38
CA PRO A 254 -0.08 -0.88 -24.59
C PRO A 254 -0.21 -0.38 -23.14
N GLY A 255 -1.44 0.00 -22.74
CA GLY A 255 -1.79 0.38 -21.36
C GLY A 255 -1.99 -0.81 -20.41
N PHE A 256 -1.43 -1.97 -20.76
CA PHE A 256 -1.57 -3.23 -20.05
C PHE A 256 -0.30 -4.06 -20.20
N THR A 257 -0.07 -4.97 -19.27
CA THR A 257 1.12 -5.83 -19.29
C THR A 257 0.87 -7.16 -20.02
N ARG A 258 1.96 -7.74 -20.50
CA ARG A 258 2.00 -9.13 -20.94
C ARG A 258 1.92 -10.09 -19.75
N ALA A 259 1.43 -11.31 -20.00
CA ALA A 259 1.55 -12.39 -19.04
C ALA A 259 3.00 -12.95 -19.02
N GLN A 260 3.39 -13.58 -17.91
CA GLN A 260 4.67 -14.28 -17.82
C GLN A 260 4.71 -15.42 -18.83
N GLY A 261 5.73 -15.44 -19.69
CA GLY A 261 5.86 -16.41 -20.78
C GLY A 261 5.07 -16.07 -22.06
N GLU A 262 4.54 -14.86 -22.19
CA GLU A 262 3.94 -14.34 -23.43
C GLU A 262 5.01 -13.74 -24.36
N ASN A 263 5.24 -14.39 -25.51
CA ASN A 263 6.14 -13.90 -26.57
C ASN A 263 5.43 -12.93 -27.51
#